data_AF-A0AAU9J3Q5-F1
#
_entry.id   AF-A0AAU9J3Q5-F1
#
_cell.length_a   1.000
_cell.length_b   1.000
_cell.length_c   1.000
_cell.angle_alpha   90.00
_cell.angle_beta   90.00
_cell.angle_gamma   90.00
#
_symmetry.space_group_name_H-M   'P 1'
#
loop_
_entity.id
_entity.type
_entity.pdbx_description
1 polymer ?
#
loop_
_entity_poly.entity_id
_entity_poly.type
_entity_poly.pdbx_seq_one_letter_code
_entity_poly.pdbx_strand_id
1 'polypeptide(L)'
;MESDLCNTCNNFFINLDGLCSACYNIKIERLKILKSLSDFANYFKQAKTSVVKKISPQCDLSKCWLCQKRIKSLNFICQCGYSFCLQHRIPEVHNCTFDYRNHGKSRLSKENPRVVAEKFTRI
;
A
#
# COMPACT_ATOMS: atom_id res chain seq x y z
N MET A 1 23.66 -54.66 -0.59
CA MET A 1 22.28 -54.21 -0.87
C MET A 1 22.05 -52.99 0.00
N GLU A 2 22.19 -51.80 -0.58
CA GLU A 2 21.92 -50.55 0.14
C GLU A 2 20.42 -50.49 0.44
N SER A 3 20.09 -50.29 1.70
CA SER A 3 18.70 -50.18 2.16
C SER A 3 18.13 -48.84 1.72
N ASP A 4 17.05 -48.85 0.95
CA ASP A 4 16.33 -47.64 0.51
C ASP A 4 15.63 -46.97 1.70
N LEU A 5 16.36 -46.08 2.39
CA LEU A 5 15.90 -45.36 3.57
C LEU A 5 15.59 -43.89 3.24
N CYS A 6 14.49 -43.38 3.78
CA CYS A 6 14.05 -42.02 3.50
C CYS A 6 15.05 -41.01 4.06
N ASN A 7 15.54 -40.07 3.24
CA ASN A 7 16.57 -39.09 3.60
C ASN A 7 16.23 -38.18 4.80
N THR A 8 14.96 -38.16 5.23
CA THR A 8 14.48 -37.27 6.31
C THR A 8 14.07 -38.00 7.58
N CYS A 9 13.60 -39.25 7.49
CA CYS A 9 13.13 -40.01 8.64
C CYS A 9 13.75 -41.40 8.77
N ASN A 10 14.68 -41.77 7.88
CA ASN A 10 15.38 -43.06 7.82
C ASN A 10 14.47 -44.30 7.91
N ASN A 11 13.20 -44.17 7.53
CA ASN A 11 12.27 -45.29 7.42
C ASN A 11 12.31 -45.90 6.01
N PHE A 12 12.05 -47.22 5.93
CA PHE A 12 12.00 -48.00 4.69
C PHE A 12 10.77 -47.63 3.84
N PHE A 13 10.93 -47.37 2.53
CA PHE A 13 9.83 -46.87 1.69
C PHE A 13 9.96 -47.30 0.21
N ILE A 14 8.83 -47.26 -0.52
CA ILE A 14 8.75 -47.48 -1.97
C ILE A 14 8.69 -46.10 -2.65
N ASN A 15 9.64 -45.84 -3.54
CA ASN A 15 10.14 -44.52 -3.94
C ASN A 15 9.14 -43.50 -4.55
N LEU A 16 9.23 -42.24 -4.09
CA LEU A 16 9.09 -41.02 -4.91
C LEU A 16 10.13 -39.98 -4.40
N ASP A 17 11.06 -39.54 -5.26
CA ASP A 17 12.12 -38.54 -4.97
C ASP A 17 12.97 -38.76 -3.69
N GLY A 18 13.25 -40.02 -3.31
CA GLY A 18 14.08 -40.32 -2.12
C GLY A 18 13.40 -40.00 -0.78
N LEU A 19 12.07 -39.85 -0.78
CA LEU A 19 11.25 -39.54 0.39
C LEU A 19 10.15 -40.58 0.58
N CYS A 20 9.85 -40.93 1.83
CA CYS A 20 8.65 -41.68 2.13
C CYS A 20 7.39 -40.83 1.86
N SER A 21 6.25 -41.49 1.61
CA SER A 21 4.98 -40.81 1.28
C SER A 21 4.59 -39.73 2.29
N ALA A 22 4.82 -39.96 3.59
CA ALA A 22 4.56 -38.98 4.64
C ALA A 22 5.46 -37.73 4.50
N CYS A 23 6.76 -37.92 4.32
CA CYS A 23 7.71 -36.80 4.16
C CYS A 23 7.52 -36.06 2.83
N TYR A 24 7.09 -36.77 1.79
CA TYR A 24 6.71 -36.15 0.51
C TYR A 24 5.49 -35.24 0.66
N ASN A 25 4.45 -35.68 1.38
CA ASN A 25 3.27 -34.85 1.63
C ASN A 25 3.58 -33.60 2.46
N ILE A 26 4.44 -33.73 3.50
CA ILE A 26 4.92 -32.58 4.29
C ILE A 26 5.70 -31.58 3.41
N LYS A 27 6.55 -32.08 2.50
CA LYS A 27 7.27 -31.24 1.52
C LYS A 27 6.29 -30.48 0.62
N ILE A 28 5.25 -31.14 0.12
CA ILE A 28 4.23 -30.53 -0.72
C ILE A 28 3.43 -29.46 0.05
N GLU A 29 3.05 -29.70 1.30
CA GLU A 29 2.37 -28.71 2.14
C GLU A 29 3.24 -27.47 2.40
N ARG A 30 4.53 -27.66 2.72
CA ARG A 30 5.47 -26.55 2.88
C ARG A 30 5.61 -25.72 1.60
N LEU A 31 5.67 -26.36 0.44
CA LEU A 31 5.74 -25.67 -0.85
C LEU A 31 4.47 -24.86 -1.14
N LYS A 32 3.29 -25.37 -0.77
CA LYS A 32 2.02 -24.61 -0.88
C LYS A 32 2.02 -23.34 -0.03
N ILE A 33 2.54 -23.41 1.20
CA ILE A 33 2.65 -22.26 2.11
C ILE A 33 3.65 -21.22 1.56
N LEU A 34 4.81 -21.65 1.07
CA LEU A 34 5.79 -20.72 0.49
C LEU A 34 5.24 -20.00 -0.74
N LYS A 35 4.44 -20.70 -1.56
CA LYS A 35 3.78 -20.12 -2.73
C LYS A 35 2.74 -19.07 -2.32
N SER A 36 1.87 -19.38 -1.35
CA SER A 36 0.86 -18.43 -0.88
C SER A 36 1.47 -17.16 -0.26
N LEU A 37 2.58 -17.27 0.48
CA LEU A 37 3.32 -16.11 0.98
C LEU A 37 3.91 -15.25 -0.15
N SER A 38 4.40 -15.89 -1.21
CA SER A 38 4.90 -15.17 -2.38
C SER A 38 3.78 -14.47 -3.15
N ASP A 39 2.61 -15.09 -3.27
CA ASP A 39 1.43 -14.51 -3.90
C ASP A 39 0.92 -13.30 -3.10
N PHE A 40 0.92 -13.41 -1.77
CA PHE A 40 0.59 -12.30 -0.87
C PHE A 40 1.59 -11.13 -1.01
N ALA A 41 2.89 -11.42 -1.10
CA ALA A 41 3.91 -10.40 -1.32
C ALA A 41 3.78 -9.72 -2.69
N ASN A 42 3.40 -10.48 -3.73
CA ASN A 42 3.18 -9.95 -5.07
C ASN A 42 1.93 -9.05 -5.13
N TYR A 43 0.87 -9.40 -4.40
CA TYR A 43 -0.30 -8.55 -4.22
C TYR A 43 0.05 -7.18 -3.60
N PHE A 44 0.87 -7.16 -2.54
CA PHE A 44 1.34 -5.91 -1.94
C PHE A 44 2.25 -5.08 -2.85
N LYS A 45 3.05 -5.72 -3.73
CA LYS A 45 3.85 -5.02 -4.74
C LYS A 45 2.97 -4.37 -5.81
N GLN A 46 1.90 -5.04 -6.23
CA GLN A 46 0.93 -4.49 -7.18
C GLN A 46 0.11 -3.34 -6.56
N ALA A 47 -0.21 -3.41 -5.26
CA ALA A 47 -0.91 -2.31 -4.59
C ALA A 47 -0.08 -1.00 -4.50
N LYS A 48 1.26 -1.11 -4.42
CA LYS A 48 2.18 0.04 -4.30
C LYS A 48 2.45 0.79 -5.60
N THR A 49 2.07 0.27 -6.77
CA THR A 49 2.26 0.97 -8.06
C THR A 49 1.18 2.02 -8.36
N SER A 50 0.21 2.19 -7.46
CA SER A 50 -0.78 3.26 -7.57
C SER A 50 -0.27 4.59 -6.96
N VAL A 51 0.30 5.41 -7.85
CA VAL A 51 0.24 6.89 -7.84
C VAL A 51 1.27 7.65 -6.98
N VAL A 52 2.52 7.71 -7.46
CA VAL A 52 3.30 8.96 -7.36
C VAL A 52 3.23 9.63 -8.72
N LYS A 53 2.12 10.34 -9.01
CA LYS A 53 2.07 11.25 -10.17
C LYS A 53 3.03 12.40 -9.89
N LYS A 54 4.12 12.48 -10.66
CA LYS A 54 4.97 13.68 -10.71
C LYS A 54 4.06 14.87 -11.04
N ILE A 55 3.90 15.78 -10.08
CA ILE A 55 3.16 17.03 -10.28
C ILE A 55 4.04 17.89 -11.18
N SER A 56 3.68 18.01 -12.45
CA SER A 56 4.30 19.00 -13.33
C SER A 56 3.79 20.39 -12.91
N PRO A 57 4.67 21.37 -12.67
CA PRO A 57 4.24 22.70 -12.30
C PRO A 57 3.47 23.33 -13.46
N GLN A 58 2.33 23.96 -13.16
CA GLN A 58 1.57 24.73 -14.15
C GLN A 58 2.38 25.96 -14.56
N CYS A 59 2.63 26.13 -15.86
CA CYS A 59 3.40 27.27 -16.37
C CYS A 59 2.66 28.61 -16.15
N ASP A 60 1.34 28.64 -16.37
CA ASP A 60 0.51 29.84 -16.26
C ASP A 60 -0.51 29.72 -15.12
N LEU A 61 -0.26 30.37 -13.97
CA LEU A 61 -1.19 30.40 -12.83
C LEU A 61 -2.39 31.35 -13.04
N SER A 62 -2.41 32.09 -14.16
CA SER A 62 -3.49 33.01 -14.51
C SER A 62 -4.65 32.33 -15.22
N LYS A 63 -4.58 31.02 -15.50
CA LYS A 63 -5.59 30.25 -16.21
C LYS A 63 -6.00 29.02 -15.41
N CYS A 64 -7.29 28.69 -15.45
CA CYS A 64 -7.80 27.47 -14.81
C CYS A 64 -7.20 26.23 -15.49
N TRP A 65 -6.69 25.27 -14.72
CA TRP A 65 -6.14 24.02 -15.27
C TRP A 65 -7.18 23.19 -16.03
N LEU A 66 -8.44 23.18 -15.56
CA LEU A 66 -9.50 22.35 -16.15
C LEU A 66 -10.13 22.98 -17.39
N CYS A 67 -10.47 24.28 -17.34
CA CYS A 67 -11.23 24.95 -18.40
C CYS A 67 -10.42 25.98 -19.20
N GLN A 68 -9.14 26.21 -18.85
CA GLN A 68 -8.20 27.15 -19.49
C GLN A 68 -8.66 28.61 -19.56
N LYS A 69 -9.81 28.95 -18.99
CA LYS A 69 -10.30 30.32 -18.86
C LYS A 69 -9.33 31.12 -17.99
N ARG A 70 -9.04 32.37 -18.39
CA ARG A 70 -8.32 33.32 -17.55
C ARG A 70 -9.07 33.50 -16.24
N ILE A 71 -8.36 33.27 -15.15
CA ILE A 71 -8.83 33.51 -13.81
C ILE A 71 -8.75 35.02 -13.60
N LYS A 72 -9.80 35.62 -13.00
CA LYS A 72 -9.75 37.03 -12.58
C LYS A 72 -8.75 37.18 -11.42
N SER A 73 -8.75 38.31 -10.72
CA SER A 73 -7.81 38.57 -9.62
C SER A 73 -7.85 37.53 -8.47
N LEU A 74 -8.93 36.77 -8.34
CA LEU A 74 -9.07 35.69 -7.35
C LEU A 74 -8.61 34.36 -7.96
N ASN A 75 -7.38 33.96 -7.68
CA ASN A 75 -6.87 32.62 -7.98
C ASN A 75 -7.10 31.67 -6.79
N PHE A 76 -7.55 30.45 -7.07
CA PHE A 76 -7.64 29.38 -6.08
C PHE A 76 -6.59 28.34 -6.42
N ILE A 77 -5.62 28.16 -5.54
CA ILE A 77 -4.58 27.14 -5.68
C ILE A 77 -5.01 25.94 -4.84
N CYS A 78 -5.20 24.80 -5.50
CA CYS A 78 -5.52 23.55 -4.83
C CYS A 78 -4.25 22.88 -4.30
N GLN A 79 -4.37 22.00 -3.31
CA GLN A 79 -3.23 21.28 -2.73
C GLN A 79 -2.55 20.32 -3.74
N CYS A 80 -3.23 20.00 -4.85
CA CYS A 80 -2.61 19.31 -5.98
C CYS A 80 -1.64 20.17 -6.80
N GLY A 81 -1.50 21.46 -6.50
CA GLY A 81 -0.53 22.38 -7.13
C GLY A 81 -1.04 23.14 -8.36
N TYR A 82 -2.30 22.96 -8.73
CA TYR A 82 -2.92 23.62 -9.89
C TYR A 82 -3.83 24.78 -9.48
N SER A 83 -3.97 25.77 -10.39
CA SER A 83 -4.86 26.91 -10.22
C SER A 83 -6.21 26.70 -10.90
N PHE A 84 -7.30 27.11 -10.25
CA PHE A 84 -8.67 26.91 -10.73
C PHE A 84 -9.51 28.19 -10.62
N CYS A 85 -10.57 28.28 -11.43
CA CYS A 85 -11.59 29.33 -11.30
C CYS A 85 -12.63 28.96 -10.24
N LEU A 86 -13.54 29.90 -9.90
CA LEU A 86 -14.57 29.69 -8.86
C LEU A 86 -15.43 28.44 -9.07
N GLN A 87 -15.71 28.06 -10.31
CA GLN A 87 -16.54 26.89 -10.64
C GLN A 87 -15.81 25.56 -10.44
N HIS A 88 -14.49 25.53 -10.67
CA HIS A 88 -13.69 24.29 -10.61
C HIS A 88 -12.83 24.18 -9.35
N ARG A 89 -13.03 25.08 -8.37
CA ARG A 89 -12.25 25.08 -7.12
C ARG A 89 -12.48 23.82 -6.26
N ILE A 90 -13.65 23.21 -6.38
CA ILE A 90 -14.06 22.06 -5.55
C ILE A 90 -13.30 20.81 -6.04
N PRO A 91 -12.68 20.01 -5.14
CA PRO A 91 -11.92 18.80 -5.49
C PRO A 91 -12.66 17.79 -6.37
N GLU A 92 -13.97 17.63 -6.14
CA GLU A 92 -14.85 16.73 -6.88
C GLU A 92 -15.00 17.14 -8.34
N VAL A 93 -14.99 18.45 -8.61
CA VAL A 93 -15.22 18.98 -9.96
C VAL A 93 -13.98 18.81 -10.85
N HIS A 94 -12.77 18.96 -10.29
CA HIS A 94 -11.53 18.81 -11.06
C HIS A 94 -10.86 17.44 -10.88
N ASN A 95 -11.55 16.47 -10.27
CA ASN A 95 -11.03 15.12 -9.99
C ASN A 95 -9.64 15.18 -9.32
N CYS A 96 -9.57 15.85 -8.17
CA CYS A 96 -8.32 16.06 -7.46
C CYS A 96 -7.61 14.73 -7.15
N THR A 97 -6.34 14.61 -7.51
CA THR A 97 -5.52 13.43 -7.24
C THR A 97 -4.84 13.47 -5.86
N PHE A 98 -5.06 14.52 -5.08
CA PHE A 98 -4.44 14.69 -3.76
C PHE A 98 -5.22 13.94 -2.68
N ASP A 99 -4.52 13.18 -1.84
CA ASP A 99 -5.13 12.41 -0.75
C ASP A 99 -5.33 13.26 0.52
N TYR A 100 -6.47 13.95 0.56
CA TYR A 100 -6.89 14.75 1.71
C TYR A 100 -7.08 13.94 2.99
N ARG A 101 -7.43 12.65 2.88
CA ARG A 101 -7.71 11.79 4.04
C ARG A 101 -6.44 11.51 4.82
N ASN A 102 -5.40 11.07 4.13
CA ASN A 102 -4.12 10.78 4.78
C ASN A 102 -3.40 12.06 5.20
N HIS A 103 -3.48 13.13 4.40
CA HIS A 103 -2.94 14.43 4.79
C HIS A 103 -3.61 14.96 6.08
N GLY A 104 -4.94 14.89 6.16
CA GLY A 104 -5.69 15.30 7.34
C GLY A 104 -5.32 14.49 8.59
N LYS A 105 -5.22 13.17 8.47
CA LYS A 105 -4.76 12.30 9.56
C LYS A 105 -3.35 12.68 10.04
N SER A 106 -2.40 12.87 9.12
CA SER A 106 -1.04 13.23 9.47
C SER A 106 -0.98 14.56 10.22
N ARG A 107 -1.78 15.54 9.78
CA ARG A 107 -1.88 16.85 10.43
C ARG A 107 -2.47 16.73 11.83
N LEU A 108 -3.61 16.05 11.98
CA LEU A 108 -4.25 15.83 13.28
C LEU A 108 -3.34 15.08 14.25
N SER A 109 -2.63 14.05 13.79
CA SER A 109 -1.69 13.32 14.64
C SER A 109 -0.53 14.17 15.16
N LYS A 110 -0.14 15.22 14.41
CA LYS A 110 0.91 16.17 14.85
C LYS A 110 0.35 17.24 15.80
N GLU A 111 -0.88 17.69 15.55
CA GLU A 111 -1.50 18.77 16.31
C GLU A 111 -2.14 18.29 17.63
N ASN A 112 -2.59 17.03 17.70
CA ASN A 112 -3.25 16.50 18.89
C ASN A 112 -2.27 16.38 20.07
N PRO A 113 -2.50 17.10 21.18
CA PRO A 113 -1.68 16.93 22.39
C PRO A 113 -1.92 15.55 23.00
N ARG A 114 -0.87 14.94 23.54
CA ARG A 114 -0.94 13.63 24.17
C ARG A 114 -1.59 13.75 25.56
N VAL A 115 -2.88 13.48 25.65
CA VAL A 115 -3.60 13.43 26.92
C VAL A 115 -3.34 12.08 27.59
N VAL A 116 -2.42 12.03 28.56
CA VAL A 116 -2.21 10.87 29.43
C VAL A 116 -2.51 11.31 30.86
N ALA A 117 -3.53 10.72 31.47
CA ALA A 117 -3.76 10.87 32.89
C ALA A 117 -2.88 9.89 33.66
N GLU A 118 -2.37 10.31 34.83
CA GLU A 118 -1.66 9.40 35.72
C GLU A 118 -2.60 8.31 36.22
N LYS A 119 -2.11 7.06 36.21
CA LYS A 119 -2.85 5.92 36.73
C LYS A 119 -2.89 6.03 38.26
N PHE A 120 -4.08 6.21 38.82
CA PHE A 120 -4.25 6.26 40.27
C PHE A 120 -3.76 4.95 40.91
N THR A 121 -2.99 5.06 41.99
CA THR A 121 -2.66 3.93 42.85
C THR A 121 -3.70 3.83 43.96
N ARG A 122 -4.13 2.60 44.29
CA ARG A 122 -4.96 2.36 45.48
C ARG A 122 -4.12 2.65 46.72
N ILE A 123 -4.69 3.43 47.64
CA ILE A 123 -4.20 3.63 49.01
C ILE A 123 -4.58 2.41 49.84
#